data_AF-A0A919EH67-F1
#
_entry.id   AF-A0A919EH67-F1
#
_cell.length_a   1.000
_cell.length_b   1.000
_cell.length_c   1.000
_cell.angle_alpha   90.00
_cell.angle_beta   90.00
_cell.angle_gamma   90.00
#
_symmetry.space_group_name_H-M   'P 1'
#
loop_
_entity.id
_entity.type
_entity.pdbx_description
1 polymer ?
#
loop_
_entity_poly.entity_id
_entity_poly.type
_entity_poly.pdbx_seq_one_letter_code
_entity_poly.pdbx_strand_id
1 'polypeptide(L)'
;MNDCQGKLICTVDIQNPCLLLYPLPEWEEIELKLCNLSNINPQERLLQQVLLGNASDCDMDKNGRLLINGPLCEHANLAKNVMLVGQLKRFEIWCDEAWKAHMQKGIAQIQSGQVELTERLLDLSL
;
A
#
# COMPACT_ATOMS: atom_id res chain seq x y z
N MET A 1 -5.96 -7.57 20.83
CA MET A 1 -5.29 -6.79 19.78
C MET A 1 -4.10 -6.11 20.43
N ASN A 2 -2.96 -6.80 20.53
CA ASN A 2 -1.70 -6.16 20.93
C ASN A 2 -1.08 -5.68 19.61
N ASP A 3 -1.49 -4.50 19.14
CA ASP A 3 -0.72 -3.26 19.29
C ASP A 3 0.72 -3.48 18.86
N CYS A 4 1.01 -3.22 17.58
CA CYS A 4 2.38 -3.20 17.05
C CYS A 4 3.28 -2.13 17.73
N GLN A 5 2.79 -1.46 18.79
CA GLN A 5 3.49 -0.43 19.56
C GLN A 5 3.98 0.73 18.68
N GLY A 6 3.23 1.04 17.63
CA GLY A 6 3.62 2.05 16.65
C GLY A 6 4.67 1.59 15.64
N LYS A 7 5.11 0.32 15.68
CA LYS A 7 6.02 -0.24 14.67
C LYS A 7 5.27 -0.55 13.39
N LEU A 8 5.70 0.09 12.32
CA LEU A 8 5.08 0.01 11.02
C LEU A 8 6.17 -0.20 9.96
N ILE A 9 5.78 -0.76 8.83
CA ILE A 9 6.61 -0.86 7.64
C ILE A 9 5.96 -0.05 6.54
N CYS A 10 6.72 0.85 5.93
CA CYS A 10 6.30 1.62 4.76
C CYS A 10 7.05 1.13 3.52
N THR A 11 6.32 0.82 2.45
CA THR A 11 6.87 0.45 1.13
C THR A 11 6.04 1.07 0.01
N VAL A 12 6.40 0.82 -1.24
CA VAL A 12 5.69 1.31 -2.43
C VAL A 12 4.57 0.38 -2.86
N ASP A 13 3.52 0.92 -3.48
CA ASP A 13 2.55 0.12 -4.23
C ASP A 13 3.05 -0.11 -5.66
N ILE A 14 2.86 -1.32 -6.20
CA ILE A 14 3.37 -1.68 -7.54
C ILE A 14 2.41 -1.26 -8.67
N GLN A 15 1.18 -0.88 -8.34
CA GLN A 15 0.13 -0.55 -9.31
C GLN A 15 -0.14 0.95 -9.35
N ASN A 16 0.07 1.65 -8.23
CA ASN A 16 -0.26 3.06 -8.08
C ASN A 16 0.89 3.86 -7.45
N PRO A 17 0.99 5.16 -7.74
CA PRO A 17 1.98 6.05 -7.11
C PRO A 17 1.55 6.42 -5.69
N CYS A 18 1.48 5.42 -4.80
CA CYS A 18 1.16 5.57 -3.40
C CYS A 18 2.06 4.69 -2.53
N LEU A 19 2.04 4.95 -1.22
CA LEU A 19 2.77 4.13 -0.26
C LEU A 19 1.82 3.20 0.47
N LEU A 20 2.36 2.06 0.87
CA LEU A 20 1.68 1.05 1.67
C LEU A 20 2.27 1.06 3.06
N LEU A 21 1.42 1.24 4.06
CA LEU A 21 1.79 1.26 5.46
C LEU A 21 1.15 0.08 6.19
N TYR A 22 1.99 -0.83 6.67
CA TYR A 22 1.58 -2.04 7.36
C TYR A 22 1.94 -1.97 8.84
N PRO A 23 1.04 -2.38 9.76
CA PRO A 23 1.45 -2.81 11.09
C PRO A 23 2.49 -3.92 10.97
N LEU A 24 3.55 -3.89 11.79
CA LEU A 24 4.63 -4.87 11.71
C LEU A 24 4.16 -6.35 11.64
N PRO A 25 3.20 -6.83 12.47
CA PRO A 25 2.73 -8.21 12.39
C PRO A 25 2.10 -8.58 11.04
N GLU A 26 1.42 -7.62 10.39
CA GLU A 26 0.82 -7.83 9.06
C GLU A 26 1.90 -7.85 7.98
N TRP A 27 2.97 -7.07 8.13
CA TRP A 27 4.12 -7.12 7.24
C TRP A 27 4.89 -8.43 7.36
N GLU A 28 5.11 -8.94 8.56
CA GLU A 28 5.82 -10.21 8.78
C GLU A 28 5.15 -11.37 8.03
N GLU A 29 3.82 -11.42 7.97
CA GLU A 29 3.08 -12.40 7.15
C GLU A 29 3.34 -12.25 5.64
N ILE A 30 3.52 -11.03 5.15
CA ILE A 30 3.81 -10.72 3.74
C ILE A 30 5.26 -11.04 3.42
N GLU A 31 6.19 -10.65 4.29
CA GLU A 31 7.62 -10.88 4.16
C GLU A 31 7.91 -12.38 4.03
N LEU A 32 7.30 -13.22 4.87
CA LEU A 32 7.43 -14.67 4.76
C LEU A 32 6.99 -15.21 3.39
N LYS A 33 5.92 -14.66 2.81
CA LYS A 33 5.45 -15.03 1.47
C LYS A 33 6.44 -14.57 0.39
N LEU A 34 6.97 -13.35 0.52
CA LEU A 34 7.98 -12.82 -0.39
C LEU A 34 9.28 -13.62 -0.34
N CYS A 35 9.71 -14.08 0.83
CA CYS A 35 10.90 -14.94 0.99
C CYS A 35 10.77 -16.31 0.31
N ASN A 36 9.53 -16.80 0.13
CA ASN A 36 9.27 -18.08 -0.55
C ASN A 36 9.25 -17.97 -2.08
N LEU A 37 9.36 -16.75 -2.63
CA LEU A 37 9.46 -16.54 -4.06
C LEU A 37 10.83 -16.96 -4.62
N SER A 38 10.84 -17.39 -5.87
CA SER A 38 12.01 -17.84 -6.62
C SER A 38 12.93 -16.68 -7.00
N ASN A 39 14.20 -16.78 -6.56
CA ASN A 39 15.26 -15.85 -6.95
C ASN A 39 15.70 -15.99 -8.42
N ILE A 40 15.31 -17.08 -9.12
CA ILE A 40 15.70 -17.35 -10.51
C ILE A 40 14.64 -16.85 -11.48
N ASN A 41 13.37 -16.82 -11.07
CA ASN A 41 12.31 -16.25 -11.89
C ASN A 41 12.45 -14.71 -11.91
N PRO A 42 12.66 -14.08 -13.08
CA PRO A 42 12.89 -12.63 -13.15
C PRO A 42 11.73 -11.79 -12.61
N GLN A 43 10.49 -12.25 -12.76
CA GLN A 43 9.30 -11.50 -12.33
C GLN A 43 9.14 -11.53 -10.81
N GLU A 44 9.35 -12.70 -10.22
CA GLU A 44 9.32 -12.89 -8.77
C GLU A 44 10.46 -12.12 -8.08
N ARG A 45 11.67 -12.19 -8.64
CA ARG A 45 12.80 -11.41 -8.17
C ARG A 45 12.56 -9.90 -8.28
N LEU A 46 11.96 -9.43 -9.37
CA LEU A 46 11.62 -8.02 -9.53
C LEU A 46 10.61 -7.57 -8.45
N LEU A 47 9.57 -8.37 -8.19
CA LEU A 47 8.60 -8.07 -7.14
C LEU A 47 9.25 -7.98 -5.76
N GLN A 48 10.14 -8.93 -5.42
CA GLN A 48 10.92 -8.86 -4.18
C GLN A 48 11.77 -7.59 -4.12
N GLN A 49 12.48 -7.24 -5.20
CA GLN A 49 13.32 -6.04 -5.26
C GLN A 49 12.51 -4.76 -5.08
N VAL A 50 11.33 -4.67 -5.69
CA VAL A 50 10.48 -3.49 -5.57
C VAL A 50 9.90 -3.38 -4.16
N LEU A 51 9.31 -4.44 -3.62
CA LEU A 51 8.64 -4.37 -2.31
C LEU A 51 9.62 -4.35 -1.13
N LEU A 52 10.57 -5.28 -1.08
CA LEU A 52 11.55 -5.36 0.01
C LEU A 52 12.61 -4.27 -0.11
N GLY A 53 13.04 -3.92 -1.33
CA GLY A 53 14.06 -2.89 -1.55
C GLY A 53 13.59 -1.47 -1.22
N ASN A 54 12.27 -1.23 -1.20
CA ASN A 54 11.69 0.03 -0.75
C ASN A 54 11.06 -0.05 0.66
N ALA A 55 10.99 -1.25 1.26
CA ALA A 55 10.45 -1.40 2.61
C ALA A 55 11.37 -0.69 3.61
N SER A 56 10.77 0.13 4.47
CA SER A 56 11.48 0.86 5.51
C SER A 56 10.71 0.82 6.82
N ASP A 57 11.44 0.62 7.91
CA ASP A 57 10.91 0.72 9.26
C ASP A 57 10.43 2.15 9.53
N CYS A 58 9.22 2.26 10.08
CA CYS A 58 8.60 3.51 10.47
C CYS A 58 8.05 3.37 11.89
N ASP A 59 8.55 4.18 12.81
CA ASP A 59 8.02 4.24 14.18
C ASP A 59 7.05 5.41 14.32
N MET A 60 5.85 5.11 14.82
CA MET A 60 4.87 6.12 15.20
C MET A 60 5.26 6.75 16.53
N ASP A 61 5.38 8.07 16.56
CA ASP A 61 5.63 8.78 17.80
C ASP A 61 4.38 8.82 18.71
N LYS A 62 4.56 9.30 19.95
CA LYS A 62 3.47 9.40 20.94
C LYS A 62 2.31 10.31 20.53
N ASN A 63 2.50 11.14 19.50
CA ASN A 63 1.48 12.03 18.95
C ASN A 63 0.85 11.46 17.67
N GLY A 64 1.16 10.22 17.29
CA GLY A 64 0.63 9.59 16.08
C GLY A 64 1.31 10.03 14.79
N ARG A 65 2.50 10.63 14.85
CA ARG A 65 3.23 11.10 13.65
C ARG A 65 4.23 10.06 13.16
N LEU A 66 4.41 10.01 11.85
CA LEU A 66 5.36 9.15 11.15
C LEU A 66 6.33 9.99 10.35
N LEU A 67 7.60 9.58 10.31
CA LEU A 67 8.58 10.15 9.40
C LEU A 67 8.74 9.22 8.20
N ILE A 68 8.35 9.69 7.02
CA ILE A 68 8.54 8.98 5.76
C ILE A 68 9.83 9.49 5.11
N ASN A 69 10.66 8.58 4.61
CA ASN A 69 11.92 8.94 3.97
C ASN A 69 11.70 9.64 2.61
N GLY A 70 12.72 10.37 2.15
CA GLY A 70 12.68 11.13 0.89
C GLY A 70 12.30 10.29 -0.33
N PRO A 71 12.97 9.15 -0.60
CA PRO A 71 12.65 8.31 -1.76
C PRO A 71 11.20 7.83 -1.83
N LEU A 72 10.60 7.47 -0.69
CA LEU A 72 9.19 7.08 -0.64
C LEU A 72 8.27 8.30 -0.87
N CYS A 73 8.61 9.46 -0.30
CA CYS A 73 7.87 10.70 -0.58
C CYS A 73 7.90 11.04 -2.07
N GLU A 74 9.06 10.90 -2.72
CA GLU A 74 9.25 11.14 -4.15
C GLU A 74 8.44 10.16 -5.00
N HIS A 75 8.48 8.87 -4.68
CA HIS A 75 7.73 7.83 -5.39
C HIS A 75 6.22 8.11 -5.41
N ALA A 76 5.64 8.42 -4.25
CA ALA A 76 4.21 8.68 -4.11
C ALA A 76 3.82 10.14 -4.40
N ASN A 77 4.78 10.97 -4.85
CA ASN A 77 4.61 12.39 -5.10
C ASN A 77 3.92 13.11 -3.93
N LEU A 78 4.32 12.79 -2.70
CA LEU A 78 3.71 13.34 -1.49
C LEU A 78 4.02 14.83 -1.40
N ALA A 79 2.95 15.63 -1.32
CA ALA A 79 3.01 17.07 -1.19
C ALA A 79 2.52 17.52 0.20
N LYS A 80 2.05 18.75 0.32
CA LYS A 80 1.56 19.32 1.59
C LYS A 80 0.33 18.59 2.13
N ASN A 81 -0.56 18.14 1.25
CA ASN A 81 -1.78 17.43 1.62
C ASN A 81 -1.64 15.96 1.23
N VAL A 82 -1.96 15.09 2.19
CA VAL A 82 -1.92 13.65 2.00
C VAL A 82 -3.24 13.03 2.40
N MET A 83 -3.59 11.92 1.76
CA MET A 83 -4.73 11.10 2.13
C MET A 83 -4.24 9.79 2.75
N LEU A 84 -4.80 9.46 3.92
CA LEU A 84 -4.61 8.15 4.55
C LEU A 84 -5.88 7.32 4.32
N VAL A 85 -5.74 6.22 3.60
CA VAL A 85 -6.86 5.34 3.22
C VAL A 85 -6.71 4.01 3.94
N GLY A 86 -7.70 3.62 4.73
CA GLY A 86 -7.72 2.32 5.40
C GLY A 86 -8.15 1.20 4.46
N GLN A 87 -7.38 0.11 4.41
CA GLN A 87 -7.63 -1.05 3.57
C GLN A 87 -7.44 -2.34 4.39
N LEU A 88 -8.37 -2.56 5.33
CA LEU A 88 -8.37 -3.69 6.26
C LEU A 88 -7.07 -3.81 7.08
N LYS A 89 -6.12 -4.62 6.62
CA LYS A 89 -4.86 -4.96 7.29
C LYS A 89 -3.74 -3.95 7.05
N ARG A 90 -3.99 -2.90 6.26
CA ARG A 90 -3.00 -1.88 5.90
C ARG A 90 -3.63 -0.52 5.70
N PHE A 91 -2.79 0.49 5.57
CA PHE A 91 -3.17 1.79 5.04
C PHE A 91 -2.44 2.06 3.74
N GLU A 92 -3.04 2.94 2.93
CA GLU A 92 -2.38 3.55 1.79
C GLU A 92 -2.19 5.04 2.06
N ILE A 93 -1.03 5.57 1.70
CA ILE A 93 -0.69 6.98 1.81
C ILE A 93 -0.55 7.55 0.42
N TRP A 94 -1.39 8.53 0.11
CA TRP A 94 -1.48 9.13 -1.20
C TRP A 94 -1.24 10.62 -1.13
N CYS A 95 -0.73 11.17 -2.24
CA CYS A 95 -0.95 12.57 -2.56
C CYS A 95 -2.46 12.81 -2.74
N ASP A 96 -3.02 13.85 -2.13
CA ASP A 96 -4.47 14.11 -2.10
C ASP A 96 -5.07 14.24 -3.51
N GLU A 97 -4.38 14.94 -4.40
CA GLU A 97 -4.80 15.11 -5.79
C GLU A 97 -4.79 13.79 -6.57
N ALA A 98 -3.77 12.95 -6.34
CA ALA A 98 -3.64 11.65 -6.98
C ALA A 98 -4.76 10.69 -6.54
N TRP A 99 -5.09 10.67 -5.23
CA TRP A 99 -6.18 9.86 -4.70
C TRP A 99 -7.54 10.27 -5.29
N LYS A 100 -7.83 11.57 -5.34
CA LYS A 100 -9.09 12.08 -5.92
C LYS A 100 -9.24 11.68 -7.38
N ALA A 101 -8.17 11.82 -8.17
CA ALA A 101 -8.17 11.41 -9.57
C ALA A 101 -8.36 9.89 -9.72
N HIS A 102 -7.69 9.09 -8.89
CA HIS A 102 -7.83 7.63 -8.86
C HIS A 102 -9.28 7.21 -8.57
N MET A 103 -9.89 7.77 -7.52
CA MET A 103 -11.27 7.48 -7.13
C MET A 103 -12.29 7.92 -8.17
N GLN A 104 -12.13 9.12 -8.75
CA GLN A 104 -13.01 9.60 -9.80
C GLN A 104 -12.98 8.67 -11.02
N LYS A 105 -11.77 8.25 -11.44
CA LYS A 105 -11.60 7.31 -12.55
C LYS A 105 -12.23 5.96 -12.24
N GLY A 106 -11.97 5.40 -11.06
CA GLY A 106 -12.51 4.10 -10.64
C GLY A 106 -14.04 4.08 -10.58
N ILE A 107 -14.66 5.10 -9.97
CA ILE A 107 -16.12 5.23 -9.91
C ILE A 107 -16.73 5.34 -11.32
N ALA A 108 -16.12 6.12 -12.21
CA ALA A 108 -16.59 6.25 -13.59
C ALA A 108 -16.50 4.92 -14.36
N GLN A 109 -15.45 4.12 -14.14
CA GLN A 109 -15.31 2.80 -14.75
C GLN A 109 -16.38 1.83 -14.24
N ILE A 110 -16.69 1.85 -12.94
CA ILE A 110 -17.78 1.03 -12.36
C ILE A 110 -19.13 1.43 -12.96
N GLN A 111 -19.43 2.73 -13.00
CA GLN A 111 -20.71 3.24 -13.52
C GLN A 111 -20.90 2.98 -15.01
N SER A 112 -19.82 2.99 -15.79
CA SER A 112 -19.86 2.71 -17.24
C SER A 112 -19.84 1.21 -17.58
N GLY A 113 -19.83 0.32 -16.57
CA GLY A 113 -19.79 -1.13 -16.77
C GLY A 113 -18.45 -1.64 -17.32
N GLN A 114 -17.39 -0.84 -17.22
CA GLN A 114 -16.03 -1.23 -17.65
C GLN A 114 -15.31 -2.08 -16.61
N VAL A 115 -15.86 -2.19 -15.40
CA VAL A 115 -15.37 -3.11 -14.37
C VAL A 115 -16.14 -4.41 -14.46
N GLU A 116 -15.43 -5.48 -14.81
CA GLU A 116 -15.98 -6.83 -14.80
C GLU A 116 -16.16 -7.30 -13.34
N LEU A 117 -17.41 -7.55 -12.94
CA LEU A 117 -17.70 -8.12 -11.63
C LEU A 117 -17.31 -9.60 -11.64
N THR A 118 -16.20 -9.92 -10.99
CA THR A 118 -15.81 -11.32 -10.76
C THR A 118 -16.83 -12.04 -9.86
N GLU A 119 -16.92 -13.37 -9.93
CA GLU A 119 -17.80 -14.17 -9.06
C GLU A 119 -17.63 -13.82 -7.57
N ARG A 120 -16.38 -13.59 -7.14
CA ARG A 120 -16.04 -13.21 -5.76
C ARG A 120 -16.58 -11.83 -5.35
N LEU A 121 -16.83 -10.94 -6.31
CA LEU A 121 -17.42 -9.62 -6.05
C LEU A 121 -18.94 -9.70 -5.93
N LEU A 122 -19.59 -10.69 -6.57
CA LEU A 122 -21.03 -10.91 -6.45
C LEU A 122 -21.42 -11.35 -5.03
N ASP A 123 -20.52 -12.06 -4.34
CA ASP A 123 -20.70 -12.47 -2.94
C ASP A 123 -20.69 -11.30 -1.94
N LEU A 124 -20.26 -10.10 -2.36
CA LEU A 124 -20.11 -8.94 -1.49
C LEU A 124 -21.38 -8.10 -1.33
N SER A 125 -22.48 -8.43 -2.03
CA SER A 125 -23.80 -7.76 -2.01
C SER A 125 -23.73 -6.29 -1.53
N LEU A 126 -23.16 -5.42 -2.37
CA LEU A 126 -23.15 -3.97 -2.17
C LEU A 126 -24.42 -3.32 -2.73
#